data_AF-A0A954CPX4-F1
#
_entry.id   AF-A0A954CPX4-F1
#
_cell.length_a   1.000
_cell.length_b   1.000
_cell.length_c   1.000
_cell.angle_alpha   90.00
_cell.angle_beta   90.00
_cell.angle_gamma   90.00
#
_symmetry.space_group_name_H-M   'P 1'
#
loop_
_entity.id
_entity.type
_entity.pdbx_description
1 polymer ?
#
loop_
_entity_poly.entity_id
_entity_poly.type
_entity_poly.pdbx_seq_one_letter_code
_entity_poly.pdbx_strand_id
1 'polypeptide(L)'
;MSELIYSITHRPYVFIFLIAFLAFSWMEQGKLRTLIWLVTGYLVALLAEWASVNPDIRLPFGYYVYHQEALENDLLVFGVPFFDSLSFAFLSYVSFSFAQFFMSPLWRKGLNFQRVTSRGIRNSPATLFLGAALMTLIDVVVDPVAHLGAHWFLGDIYHYPSPGYHYNVTMANYA
;
A
#
# COMPACT_ATOMS: atom_id res chain seq x y z
N MET A 1 17.72 16.36 1.78
CA MET A 1 16.58 17.32 1.63
C MET A 1 16.22 17.52 0.16
N SER A 2 17.19 17.51 -0.77
CA SER A 2 16.97 17.50 -2.22
C SER A 2 16.16 16.30 -2.71
N GLU A 3 16.49 15.08 -2.26
CA GLU A 3 15.81 13.83 -2.66
C GLU A 3 14.32 13.81 -2.29
N LEU A 4 13.97 14.26 -1.08
CA LEU A 4 12.56 14.35 -0.66
C LEU A 4 11.78 15.32 -1.54
N ILE A 5 12.36 16.48 -1.86
CA ILE A 5 11.75 17.47 -2.76
C ILE A 5 11.61 16.88 -4.17
N TYR A 6 12.60 16.13 -4.63
CA TYR A 6 12.56 15.44 -5.92
C TYR A 6 11.40 14.44 -5.97
N SER A 7 11.29 13.55 -4.98
CA SER A 7 10.20 12.58 -4.90
C SER A 7 8.82 13.26 -4.83
N ILE A 8 8.70 14.38 -4.10
CA ILE A 8 7.45 15.16 -4.07
C ILE A 8 7.11 15.75 -5.44
N THR A 9 8.11 16.23 -6.17
CA THR A 9 7.90 16.92 -7.45
C THR A 9 7.61 15.94 -8.59
N HIS A 10 8.29 14.79 -8.60
CA HIS A 10 8.20 13.80 -9.70
C HIS A 10 7.16 12.70 -9.42
N ARG A 11 6.75 12.52 -8.16
CA ARG A 11 5.71 11.55 -7.76
C ARG A 11 4.58 12.22 -6.96
N PRO A 12 3.98 13.32 -7.46
CA PRO A 12 2.97 14.07 -6.72
C PRO A 12 1.74 13.23 -6.39
N TYR A 13 1.43 12.22 -7.21
CA TYR A 13 0.34 11.29 -6.99
C TYR A 13 0.44 10.54 -5.65
N VAL A 14 1.64 10.13 -5.21
CA VAL A 14 1.82 9.43 -3.91
C VAL A 14 1.43 10.36 -2.77
N PHE A 15 1.84 11.63 -2.85
CA PHE A 15 1.57 12.60 -1.80
C PHE A 15 0.11 13.05 -1.81
N ILE A 16 -0.55 13.10 -2.98
CA ILE A 16 -2.00 13.31 -3.07
C ILE A 16 -2.74 12.16 -2.37
N PHE A 17 -2.35 10.90 -2.64
CA PHE A 17 -2.93 9.74 -1.94
C PHE A 17 -2.63 9.77 -0.44
N LEU A 18 -1.43 10.16 -0.04
CA LEU A 18 -1.07 10.33 1.37
C LEU A 18 -1.95 11.37 2.06
N ILE A 19 -2.15 12.55 1.44
CA ILE A 19 -3.00 13.60 2.01
C ILE A 19 -4.45 13.12 2.12
N ALA A 20 -4.97 12.45 1.09
CA ALA A 20 -6.31 11.87 1.10
C ALA A 20 -6.45 10.84 2.25
N PHE A 21 -5.49 9.91 2.37
CA PHE A 21 -5.43 8.95 3.47
C PHE A 21 -5.41 9.64 4.82
N LEU A 22 -4.52 10.62 5.03
CA LEU A 22 -4.40 11.32 6.30
C LEU A 22 -5.71 12.03 6.67
N ALA A 23 -6.35 12.68 5.70
CA ALA A 23 -7.63 13.36 5.90
C ALA A 23 -8.74 12.37 6.28
N PHE A 24 -8.95 11.31 5.47
CA PHE A 24 -10.01 10.34 5.72
C PHE A 24 -9.77 9.52 6.98
N SER A 25 -8.55 9.04 7.20
CA SER A 25 -8.19 8.29 8.40
C SER A 25 -8.31 9.14 9.65
N TRP A 26 -7.88 10.41 9.63
CA TRP A 26 -8.07 11.29 10.78
C TRP A 26 -9.56 11.48 11.06
N MET A 27 -10.38 11.77 10.05
CA MET A 27 -11.83 11.92 10.23
C MET A 27 -12.51 10.65 10.75
N GLU A 28 -12.06 9.47 10.31
CA GLU A 28 -12.65 8.17 10.68
C GLU A 28 -12.22 7.68 12.06
N GLN A 29 -10.94 7.78 12.41
CA GLN A 29 -10.37 7.12 13.60
C GLN A 29 -9.54 8.03 14.53
N GLY A 30 -9.37 9.30 14.17
CA GLY A 30 -8.66 10.28 14.97
C GLY A 30 -7.14 10.26 14.79
N LYS A 31 -6.50 11.38 15.13
CA LYS A 31 -5.06 11.65 14.88
C LYS A 31 -4.11 10.56 15.38
N LEU A 32 -4.33 10.06 16.59
CA LEU A 32 -3.41 9.10 17.22
C LEU A 32 -3.43 7.75 16.49
N ARG A 33 -4.63 7.27 16.12
CA ARG A 33 -4.78 5.99 15.40
C ARG A 33 -4.26 6.11 13.98
N THR A 34 -4.48 7.24 13.31
CA THR A 34 -3.88 7.53 12.00
C THR A 34 -2.37 7.50 12.06
N LEU A 35 -1.76 8.14 13.07
CA LEU A 35 -0.30 8.16 13.21
C LEU A 35 0.25 6.76 13.49
N ILE A 36 -0.37 6.02 14.41
CA ILE A 36 0.02 4.63 14.68
C ILE A 36 -0.07 3.81 13.39
N TRP A 37 -1.19 3.89 12.66
CA TRP A 37 -1.39 3.17 11.40
C TRP A 37 -0.31 3.49 10.37
N LEU A 38 -0.03 4.77 10.16
CA LEU A 38 0.98 5.23 9.21
C LEU A 38 2.35 4.68 9.57
N VAL A 39 2.77 4.83 10.84
CA VAL A 39 4.09 4.40 11.30
C VAL A 39 4.21 2.87 11.25
N THR A 40 3.25 2.14 11.81
CA THR A 40 3.33 0.67 11.82
C THR A 40 3.20 0.09 10.42
N GLY A 41 2.30 0.62 9.59
CA GLY A 41 2.14 0.19 8.21
C GLY A 41 3.40 0.42 7.38
N TYR A 42 3.99 1.61 7.51
CA TYR A 42 5.26 1.93 6.86
C TYR A 42 6.39 0.99 7.30
N LEU A 43 6.55 0.75 8.61
CA LEU A 43 7.63 -0.11 9.12
C LEU A 43 7.46 -1.57 8.69
N VAL A 44 6.22 -2.09 8.68
CA VAL A 44 5.93 -3.45 8.21
C VAL A 44 6.25 -3.56 6.72
N ALA A 45 5.82 -2.59 5.91
CA ALA A 45 6.10 -2.57 4.49
C ALA A 45 7.61 -2.47 4.22
N LEU A 46 8.30 -1.53 4.88
CA LEU A 46 9.75 -1.38 4.74
C LEU A 46 10.50 -2.67 5.08
N LEU A 47 10.07 -3.38 6.14
CA LEU A 47 10.66 -4.66 6.50
C LEU A 47 10.38 -5.73 5.44
N ALA A 48 9.17 -5.77 4.90
CA ALA A 48 8.76 -6.70 3.84
C ALA A 48 9.52 -6.44 2.52
N GLU A 49 9.63 -5.18 2.10
CA GLU A 49 10.38 -4.81 0.88
C GLU A 49 11.86 -5.10 1.05
N TRP A 50 12.43 -4.69 2.18
CA TRP A 50 13.82 -4.98 2.48
C TRP A 50 14.07 -6.49 2.44
N ALA A 51 13.24 -7.29 3.11
CA ALA A 51 13.36 -8.75 3.10
C ALA A 51 13.19 -9.36 1.68
N SER A 52 12.33 -8.78 0.85
CA SER A 52 12.07 -9.26 -0.52
C SER A 52 13.22 -8.96 -1.48
N VAL A 53 13.85 -7.79 -1.35
CA VAL A 53 15.03 -7.40 -2.14
C VAL A 53 16.31 -8.10 -1.66
N ASN A 54 16.34 -8.60 -0.42
CA ASN A 54 17.47 -9.38 0.07
C ASN A 54 17.50 -10.78 -0.59
N PRO A 55 18.61 -11.16 -1.23
CA PRO A 55 18.72 -12.43 -1.96
C PRO A 55 18.67 -13.67 -1.05
N ASP A 56 18.81 -13.53 0.25
CA ASP A 56 18.74 -14.63 1.22
C ASP A 56 17.34 -14.87 1.78
N ILE A 57 16.49 -13.83 1.87
CA ILE A 57 15.18 -13.90 2.52
C ILE A 57 14.05 -14.06 1.51
N ARG A 58 13.97 -13.18 0.49
CA ARG A 58 13.02 -13.25 -0.65
C ARG A 58 11.54 -13.34 -0.28
N LEU A 59 11.18 -12.92 0.93
CA LEU A 59 9.82 -12.97 1.47
C LEU A 59 9.41 -11.57 1.96
N PRO A 60 8.12 -11.19 1.89
CA PRO A 60 7.00 -11.97 1.37
C PRO A 60 6.86 -11.91 -0.15
N PHE A 61 7.33 -10.86 -0.82
CA PHE A 61 6.92 -10.54 -2.19
C PHE A 61 7.62 -11.35 -3.31
N GLY A 62 8.47 -12.30 -2.92
CA GLY A 62 9.43 -12.93 -3.83
C GLY A 62 10.64 -12.04 -4.08
N TYR A 63 11.67 -12.60 -4.71
CA TYR A 63 12.88 -11.86 -5.04
C TYR A 63 12.67 -10.97 -6.26
N TYR A 64 12.81 -9.66 -6.06
CA TYR A 64 12.78 -8.67 -7.14
C TYR A 64 13.90 -7.64 -6.92
N VAL A 65 14.25 -6.89 -7.97
CA VAL A 65 15.36 -5.94 -7.97
C VAL A 65 14.89 -4.59 -8.48
N TYR A 66 15.20 -3.53 -7.74
CA TYR A 66 14.94 -2.16 -8.15
C TYR A 66 15.96 -1.66 -9.19
N HIS A 67 15.47 -0.85 -10.14
CA HIS A 67 16.31 -0.14 -11.11
C HIS A 67 16.96 1.07 -10.43
N GLN A 68 18.23 0.93 -10.06
CA GLN A 68 18.97 1.99 -9.36
C GLN A 68 19.05 3.30 -10.17
N GLU A 69 19.17 3.21 -11.49
CA GLU A 69 19.20 4.38 -12.39
C GLU A 69 17.89 5.17 -12.36
N ALA A 70 16.74 4.49 -12.22
CA ALA A 70 15.43 5.13 -12.17
C ALA A 70 15.14 5.79 -10.79
N LEU A 71 15.92 5.44 -9.77
CA LEU A 71 15.72 5.83 -8.38
C LEU A 71 16.86 6.67 -7.80
N GLU A 72 17.86 7.03 -8.61
CA GLU A 72 19.08 7.73 -8.17
C GLU A 72 18.81 9.04 -7.43
N ASN A 73 17.70 9.72 -7.75
CA ASN A 73 17.31 10.99 -7.15
C ASN A 73 16.18 10.85 -6.11
N ASP A 74 15.62 9.65 -5.95
CA ASP A 74 14.55 9.38 -5.00
C ASP A 74 15.09 9.06 -3.61
N LEU A 75 14.31 9.36 -2.58
CA LEU A 75 14.69 9.02 -1.21
C LEU A 75 14.63 7.50 -1.01
N LEU A 76 15.79 6.88 -0.74
CA LEU A 76 15.92 5.46 -0.43
C LEU A 76 16.14 5.23 1.06
N VAL A 77 15.43 4.26 1.63
CA VAL A 77 15.59 3.81 3.02
C VAL A 77 15.99 2.33 2.99
N PHE A 78 17.21 2.01 3.41
CA PHE A 78 17.78 0.65 3.30
C PHE A 78 17.74 0.05 1.88
N GLY A 79 17.85 0.91 0.84
CA GLY A 79 17.78 0.49 -0.57
C GLY A 79 16.36 0.30 -1.11
N VAL A 80 15.34 0.59 -0.31
CA VAL A 80 13.92 0.56 -0.69
C VAL A 80 13.44 2.00 -0.91
N PRO A 81 12.69 2.31 -1.98
CA PRO A 81 12.11 3.63 -2.18
C PRO A 81 11.15 4.02 -1.07
N PHE A 82 11.34 5.21 -0.49
CA PHE A 82 10.51 5.71 0.61
C PHE A 82 9.02 5.74 0.28
N PHE A 83 8.69 6.11 -0.96
CA PHE A 83 7.30 6.23 -1.41
C PHE A 83 6.60 4.87 -1.52
N ASP A 84 7.35 3.78 -1.71
CA ASP A 84 6.81 2.44 -1.95
C ASP A 84 6.23 1.85 -0.65
N SER A 85 7.06 1.84 0.41
CA SER A 85 6.60 1.45 1.76
C SER A 85 5.52 2.40 2.30
N LEU A 86 5.53 3.67 1.87
CA LEU A 86 4.50 4.64 2.22
C LEU A 86 3.15 4.31 1.56
N SER A 87 3.15 3.83 0.31
CA SER A 87 1.91 3.40 -0.36
C SER A 87 1.21 2.27 0.35
N PHE A 88 1.95 1.30 0.85
CA PHE A 88 1.40 0.20 1.60
C PHE A 88 0.57 0.67 2.82
N ALA A 89 1.03 1.72 3.52
CA ALA A 89 0.33 2.25 4.69
C ALA A 89 -1.04 2.83 4.35
N PHE A 90 -1.17 3.57 3.24
CA PHE A 90 -2.47 4.10 2.84
C PHE A 90 -3.35 3.09 2.12
N LEU A 91 -2.78 2.16 1.34
CA LEU A 91 -3.55 1.08 0.70
C LEU A 91 -4.14 0.13 1.75
N SER A 92 -3.37 -0.27 2.76
CA SER A 92 -3.88 -1.10 3.86
C SER A 92 -5.03 -0.42 4.62
N TYR A 93 -4.97 0.91 4.81
CA TYR A 93 -6.09 1.65 5.39
C TYR A 93 -7.32 1.65 4.49
N VAL A 94 -7.16 1.89 3.19
CA VAL A 94 -8.28 1.89 2.23
C VAL A 94 -8.95 0.52 2.22
N SER A 95 -8.17 -0.56 2.13
CA SER A 95 -8.66 -1.95 2.19
C SER A 95 -9.41 -2.24 3.48
N PHE A 96 -8.86 -1.81 4.63
CA PHE A 96 -9.52 -1.98 5.92
C PHE A 96 -10.80 -1.12 6.07
N SER A 97 -10.79 0.12 5.60
CA SER A 97 -11.98 0.99 5.62
C SER A 97 -13.08 0.45 4.71
N PHE A 98 -12.71 -0.14 3.57
CA PHE A 98 -13.62 -0.79 2.65
C PHE A 98 -14.18 -2.11 3.19
N ALA A 99 -13.36 -2.91 3.88
CA ALA A 99 -13.84 -4.07 4.63
C ALA A 99 -14.88 -3.67 5.69
N GLN A 100 -14.60 -2.63 6.46
CA GLN A 100 -15.56 -2.09 7.42
C GLN A 100 -16.84 -1.62 6.73
N PHE A 101 -16.76 -1.06 5.52
CA PHE A 101 -17.95 -0.66 4.76
C PHE A 101 -18.86 -1.84 4.43
N PHE A 102 -18.32 -2.96 3.94
CA PHE A 102 -19.11 -4.16 3.67
C PHE A 102 -19.70 -4.81 4.93
N MET A 103 -18.95 -4.77 6.03
CA MET A 103 -19.35 -5.42 7.28
C MET A 103 -20.29 -4.56 8.12
N SER A 104 -20.39 -3.25 7.85
CA SER A 104 -21.18 -2.32 8.65
C SER A 104 -22.59 -2.16 8.10
N PRO A 105 -23.62 -2.14 8.96
CA PRO A 105 -24.95 -1.78 8.54
C PRO A 105 -24.98 -0.33 8.02
N LEU A 106 -25.77 -0.12 6.97
CA LEU A 106 -26.07 1.21 6.46
C LEU A 106 -27.31 1.74 7.18
N TRP A 107 -27.15 2.85 7.88
CA TRP A 107 -28.28 3.63 8.35
C TRP A 107 -28.77 4.53 7.23
N ARG A 108 -30.08 4.51 6.97
CA ARG A 108 -30.71 5.30 5.92
C ARG A 108 -31.81 6.17 6.52
N LYS A 109 -31.79 7.46 6.22
CA LYS A 109 -32.91 8.39 6.43
C LYS A 109 -33.08 9.30 5.21
N GLY A 110 -34.05 8.99 4.36
CA GLY A 110 -34.24 9.68 3.08
C GLY A 110 -33.06 9.48 2.14
N LEU A 111 -32.40 10.58 1.76
CA LEU A 111 -31.17 10.62 0.96
C LEU A 111 -29.88 10.55 1.82
N ASN A 112 -30.00 10.55 3.15
CA ASN A 112 -28.85 10.42 4.04
C ASN A 112 -28.52 8.94 4.26
N PHE A 113 -27.38 8.50 3.74
CA PHE A 113 -26.82 7.17 3.95
C PHE A 113 -25.57 7.30 4.80
N GLN A 114 -25.58 6.68 5.98
CA GLN A 114 -24.45 6.70 6.90
C GLN A 114 -24.02 5.28 7.23
N ARG A 115 -22.71 5.04 7.14
CA ARG A 115 -22.11 3.80 7.62
C ARG A 115 -22.09 3.82 9.14
N VAL A 116 -22.72 2.84 9.78
CA VAL A 116 -22.71 2.70 11.25
C VAL A 116 -21.73 1.61 11.62
N THR A 117 -20.46 1.99 11.81
CA THR A 117 -19.40 1.07 12.20
C THR A 117 -19.33 0.94 13.72
N SER A 118 -19.92 -0.12 14.26
CA SER A 118 -19.77 -0.42 15.69
C SER A 118 -18.34 -0.87 16.01
N ARG A 119 -17.91 -0.69 17.27
CA ARG A 119 -16.59 -1.16 17.73
C ARG A 119 -16.43 -2.68 17.58
N GLY A 120 -17.53 -3.43 17.70
CA GLY A 120 -17.55 -4.88 17.51
C GLY A 120 -17.25 -5.27 16.06
N ILE A 121 -17.87 -4.60 15.09
CA ILE A 121 -17.62 -4.86 13.66
C ILE A 121 -16.18 -4.49 13.29
N ARG A 122 -15.74 -3.30 13.70
CA ARG A 122 -14.38 -2.81 13.43
C ARG A 122 -13.30 -3.76 13.92
N ASN A 123 -13.46 -4.28 15.15
CA ASN A 123 -12.47 -5.15 15.78
C ASN A 123 -12.74 -6.64 15.51
N SER A 124 -13.70 -6.97 14.63
CA SER A 124 -14.02 -8.36 14.35
C SER A 124 -12.92 -9.02 13.51
N PRO A 125 -12.62 -10.31 13.75
CA PRO A 125 -11.71 -11.07 12.90
C PRO A 125 -12.14 -11.09 11.43
N ALA A 126 -13.45 -11.10 11.17
CA ALA A 126 -14.00 -11.07 9.82
C ALA A 126 -13.62 -9.79 9.06
N THR A 127 -13.73 -8.62 9.70
CA THR A 127 -13.31 -7.34 9.10
C THR A 127 -11.80 -7.32 8.85
N LEU A 128 -10.99 -7.84 9.77
CA LEU A 128 -9.54 -7.92 9.60
C LEU A 128 -9.17 -8.82 8.42
N PHE A 129 -9.75 -10.01 8.34
CA PHE A 129 -9.52 -10.96 7.25
C PHE A 129 -9.97 -10.40 5.90
N LEU A 130 -11.16 -9.80 5.85
CA LEU A 130 -11.66 -9.15 4.63
C LEU A 130 -10.75 -7.98 4.21
N GLY A 131 -10.28 -7.18 5.16
CA GLY A 131 -9.33 -6.08 4.90
C GLY A 131 -8.00 -6.59 4.33
N ALA A 132 -7.46 -7.67 4.88
CA ALA A 132 -6.25 -8.31 4.35
C ALA A 132 -6.49 -8.88 2.94
N ALA A 133 -7.60 -9.60 2.72
CA ALA A 133 -7.94 -10.14 1.40
C ALA A 133 -8.15 -9.04 0.35
N LEU A 134 -8.76 -7.91 0.72
CA LEU A 134 -8.91 -6.75 -0.15
C LEU A 134 -7.56 -6.09 -0.46
N MET A 135 -6.63 -6.05 0.50
CA MET A 135 -5.27 -5.58 0.26
C MET A 135 -4.57 -6.47 -0.77
N THR A 136 -4.57 -7.79 -0.59
CA THR A 136 -4.00 -8.72 -1.58
C THR A 136 -4.69 -8.59 -2.95
N LEU A 137 -5.99 -8.33 -2.99
CA LEU A 137 -6.71 -8.12 -4.24
C LEU A 137 -6.25 -6.85 -4.97
N ILE A 138 -5.87 -5.79 -4.24
CA ILE A 138 -5.24 -4.60 -4.85
C ILE A 138 -3.96 -5.04 -5.56
N ASP A 139 -3.09 -5.77 -4.91
CA ASP A 139 -1.79 -6.22 -5.46
C ASP A 139 -1.98 -7.12 -6.70
N VAL A 140 -2.98 -8.01 -6.67
CA VAL A 140 -3.34 -8.87 -7.82
C VAL A 140 -3.72 -8.06 -9.08
N VAL A 141 -4.24 -6.85 -8.91
CA VAL A 141 -4.60 -5.96 -10.00
C VAL A 141 -3.49 -4.96 -10.32
N VAL A 142 -2.90 -4.34 -9.29
CA VAL A 142 -1.96 -3.23 -9.43
C VAL A 142 -0.59 -3.71 -9.87
N ASP A 143 -0.09 -4.84 -9.37
CA ASP A 143 1.29 -5.26 -9.68
C ASP A 143 1.48 -5.66 -11.14
N PRO A 144 0.56 -6.41 -11.79
CA PRO A 144 0.63 -6.62 -13.24
C PRO A 144 0.68 -5.33 -14.03
N VAL A 145 -0.06 -4.31 -13.60
CA VAL A 145 -0.13 -3.02 -14.28
C VAL A 145 1.14 -2.21 -14.01
N ALA A 146 1.65 -2.23 -12.77
CA ALA A 146 2.91 -1.59 -12.41
C ALA A 146 4.09 -2.23 -13.13
N HIS A 147 4.06 -3.54 -13.37
CA HIS A 147 5.07 -4.26 -14.14
C HIS A 147 5.07 -3.90 -15.64
N LEU A 148 4.01 -3.28 -16.17
CA LEU A 148 4.03 -2.68 -17.51
C LEU A 148 4.89 -1.39 -17.56
N GLY A 149 5.46 -0.96 -16.42
CA GLY A 149 6.52 0.03 -16.31
C GLY A 149 6.17 1.35 -16.99
N ALA A 150 6.72 1.57 -18.19
CA ALA A 150 6.55 2.78 -19.00
C ALA A 150 5.08 3.18 -19.28
N HIS A 151 4.13 2.26 -19.12
CA HIS A 151 2.70 2.52 -19.32
C HIS A 151 1.94 2.83 -18.03
N TRP A 152 2.60 2.81 -16.87
CA TRP A 152 2.03 3.10 -15.57
C TRP A 152 2.69 4.33 -14.93
N PHE A 153 1.95 5.01 -14.07
CA PHE A 153 2.40 6.28 -13.49
C PHE A 153 3.61 6.16 -12.56
N LEU A 154 3.93 4.95 -12.07
CA LEU A 154 5.13 4.69 -11.27
C LEU A 154 6.41 4.63 -12.11
N GLY A 155 6.29 4.35 -13.41
CA GLY A 155 7.41 4.08 -14.29
C GLY A 155 8.02 2.69 -14.07
N ASP A 156 9.10 2.41 -14.80
CA ASP A 156 9.83 1.14 -14.74
C ASP A 156 10.89 1.16 -13.62
N ILE A 157 10.45 0.89 -12.38
CA ILE A 157 11.28 1.03 -11.18
C ILE A 157 11.84 -0.31 -10.67
N TYR A 158 11.32 -1.45 -11.12
CA TYR A 158 11.74 -2.76 -10.64
C TYR A 158 11.48 -3.87 -11.67
N HIS A 159 12.18 -4.99 -11.53
CA HIS A 159 11.88 -6.23 -12.26
C HIS A 159 12.01 -7.47 -11.36
N TYR A 160 11.29 -8.53 -11.71
CA TYR A 160 11.50 -9.87 -11.16
C TYR A 160 12.54 -10.61 -12.03
N PRO A 161 13.70 -11.03 -11.49
CA PRO A 161 14.72 -11.76 -12.27
C PRO A 161 14.23 -13.09 -12.81
N SER A 162 13.31 -13.75 -12.10
CA SER A 162 12.54 -14.89 -12.59
C SER A 162 11.10 -14.45 -12.80
N PRO A 163 10.60 -14.40 -14.05
CA PRO A 163 9.22 -14.00 -14.31
C PRO A 163 8.25 -14.98 -13.64
N GLY A 164 7.23 -14.43 -12.99
CA GLY A 164 6.15 -15.21 -12.39
C GLY A 164 5.00 -15.52 -13.34
N TYR A 165 4.01 -16.26 -12.86
CA TYR A 165 2.90 -16.76 -13.67
C TYR A 165 1.82 -15.71 -13.95
N HIS A 166 1.66 -14.71 -13.07
CA HIS A 166 0.60 -13.71 -13.18
C HIS A 166 1.17 -12.43 -13.80
N TYR A 167 1.21 -12.36 -15.13
CA TYR A 167 1.81 -11.24 -15.89
C TYR A 167 3.26 -10.91 -15.46
N ASN A 168 4.09 -11.96 -15.30
CA ASN A 168 5.47 -11.89 -14.80
C ASN A 168 5.63 -11.52 -13.31
N VAL A 169 4.54 -11.27 -12.58
CA VAL A 169 4.57 -11.13 -11.11
C VAL A 169 4.56 -12.52 -10.46
N THR A 170 5.41 -12.70 -9.44
CA THR A 170 5.54 -14.00 -8.74
C THR A 170 4.35 -14.27 -7.83
N MET A 171 3.93 -15.54 -7.71
CA MET A 171 2.84 -15.90 -6.81
C MET A 171 3.18 -15.70 -5.33
N ALA A 172 4.47 -15.64 -4.98
CA ALA A 172 4.92 -15.32 -3.63
C ALA A 172 4.39 -13.95 -3.18
N ASN A 173 4.24 -13.01 -4.12
CA ASN A 173 3.67 -11.70 -3.87
C ASN A 173 2.25 -11.71 -3.29
N TYR A 174 1.49 -12.80 -3.49
CA TYR A 174 0.12 -12.92 -3.02
C TYR A 174 -0.06 -13.92 -1.87
N ALA A 175 1.03 -14.50 -1.37
CA ALA A 175 1.03 -15.64 -0.46
C ALA A 175 0.88 -15.29 1.03
#